data_AF-A0A935KLS2-F1
#
_entry.id   AF-A0A935KLS2-F1
#
_cell.length_a   1.000
_cell.length_b   1.000
_cell.length_c   1.000
_cell.angle_alpha   90.00
_cell.angle_beta   90.00
_cell.angle_gamma   90.00
#
_symmetry.space_group_name_H-M   'P 1'
#
loop_
_entity.id
_entity.type
_entity.pdbx_description
1 polymer ?
#
loop_
_entity_poly.entity_id
_entity_poly.type
_entity_poly.pdbx_seq_one_letter_code
_entity_poly.pdbx_strand_id
1 'polypeptide(L)'
;MMESLTTPARARLQPLHERWRAFWGKVQARVAEVEAEAEAGLDELVRLNPLDTGPIGGGLAAVEARFRGLREKVEQAVSKLEQEWDEATDGLDLVGAERRQVTLAWRALQRERDGALREVELRCQRLLVRKQADWARLLQPQAERECAQPRVCPQCGASFQPKLVHGTSNVVCAYCGAVNEAFVGSATALYYGGAGVDHLARERSFEPWVAMTEAERAFKRRRWPTEEDWQESLAQARAYWTAFYQALVALHPGFNRTVAEAAEAKLAQPIAYDRGTDRAARALRSEIVRLARAGETRALQTALARDPKADLADLAGAVLEHGDRAGAVTLLELRHARERRGEPKAAWVGEQLEDLEDHLAAR
;
A
#
# COMPACT_ATOMS: atom_id res chain seq x y z
N MET A 1 8.06 -24.40 11.55
CA MET A 1 7.81 -24.80 10.14
C MET A 1 8.96 -25.60 9.56
N MET A 2 10.22 -25.14 9.60
CA MET A 2 11.34 -26.04 9.24
C MET A 2 11.40 -27.30 10.13
N GLU A 3 10.99 -27.16 11.40
CA GLU A 3 10.88 -28.27 12.37
C GLU A 3 9.78 -29.30 12.05
N SER A 4 8.84 -29.02 11.15
CA SER A 4 7.82 -30.00 10.75
C SER A 4 8.25 -30.87 9.57
N LEU A 5 9.36 -30.53 8.89
CA LEU A 5 9.88 -31.30 7.75
C LEU A 5 10.50 -32.62 8.20
N THR A 6 10.46 -33.63 7.33
CA THR A 6 11.19 -34.90 7.51
C THR A 6 12.70 -34.66 7.62
N THR A 7 13.41 -35.57 8.28
CA THR A 7 14.87 -35.43 8.48
C THR A 7 15.64 -35.21 7.18
N PRO A 8 15.39 -35.97 6.08
CA PRO A 8 16.10 -35.74 4.82
C PRO A 8 15.80 -34.37 4.20
N ALA A 9 14.52 -33.98 4.11
CA ALA A 9 14.13 -32.69 3.56
C ALA A 9 14.68 -31.52 4.40
N ARG A 10 14.57 -31.62 5.73
CA ARG A 10 15.10 -30.62 6.66
C ARG A 10 16.61 -30.44 6.49
N ALA A 11 17.37 -31.53 6.41
CA ALA A 11 18.82 -31.48 6.25
C ALA A 11 19.26 -30.72 4.99
N ARG A 12 18.48 -30.83 3.90
CA ARG A 12 18.76 -30.13 2.63
C ARG A 12 18.26 -28.68 2.62
N LEU A 13 17.11 -28.40 3.22
CA LEU A 13 16.44 -27.10 3.12
C LEU A 13 16.83 -26.11 4.23
N GLN A 14 17.26 -26.60 5.40
CA GLN A 14 17.70 -25.76 6.53
C GLN A 14 18.86 -24.81 6.16
N PRO A 15 19.92 -25.27 5.45
CA PRO A 15 21.01 -24.38 5.03
C PRO A 15 20.54 -23.25 4.10
N LEU A 16 19.54 -23.50 3.24
CA LEU A 16 18.98 -22.48 2.35
C LEU A 16 18.29 -21.38 3.15
N HIS A 17 17.51 -21.77 4.17
CA HIS A 17 16.81 -20.82 5.05
C HIS A 17 17.77 -20.01 5.92
N GLU A 18 18.83 -20.63 6.44
CA GLU A 18 19.88 -19.93 7.18
C GLU A 18 20.63 -18.92 6.32
N ARG A 19 20.95 -19.29 5.07
CA ARG A 19 21.58 -18.39 4.11
C ARG A 19 20.67 -17.21 3.74
N TRP A 20 19.37 -17.44 3.56
CA TRP A 20 18.39 -16.38 3.38
C TRP A 20 18.38 -15.40 4.55
N ARG A 21 18.29 -15.89 5.80
CA ARG A 21 18.31 -15.05 7.00
C ARG A 21 19.60 -14.24 7.13
N ALA A 22 20.75 -14.87 6.88
CA ALA A 22 22.03 -14.18 6.91
C ALA A 22 22.15 -13.11 5.81
N PHE A 23 21.63 -13.39 4.60
CA PHE A 23 21.56 -12.41 3.52
C PHE A 23 20.64 -11.23 3.90
N TRP A 24 19.45 -11.51 4.43
CA TRP A 24 18.51 -10.47 4.83
C TRP A 24 19.09 -9.56 5.93
N GLY A 25 19.77 -10.13 6.93
CA GLY A 25 20.48 -9.33 7.95
C GLY A 25 21.51 -8.36 7.35
N LYS A 26 22.22 -8.75 6.27
CA LYS A 26 23.14 -7.86 5.55
C LYS A 26 22.40 -6.75 4.81
N VAL A 27 21.25 -7.05 4.20
CA VAL A 27 20.42 -6.04 3.54
C VAL A 27 19.91 -5.02 4.56
N GLN A 28 19.42 -5.47 5.72
CA GLN A 28 18.96 -4.57 6.79
C GLN A 28 20.07 -3.64 7.30
N ALA A 29 21.28 -4.18 7.51
CA ALA A 29 22.45 -3.38 7.86
C ALA A 29 22.74 -2.33 6.77
N ARG A 30 22.71 -2.73 5.49
CA ARG A 30 22.94 -1.80 4.38
C ARG A 30 21.84 -0.74 4.24
N VAL A 31 20.58 -1.08 4.53
CA VAL A 31 19.51 -0.08 4.57
C VAL A 31 19.80 0.97 5.64
N ALA A 32 20.20 0.56 6.85
CA ALA A 32 20.52 1.49 7.92
C ALA A 32 21.70 2.42 7.57
N GLU A 33 22.75 1.88 6.92
CA GLU A 33 23.86 2.70 6.41
C GLU A 33 23.39 3.72 5.37
N VAL A 34 22.57 3.31 4.40
CA VAL A 34 22.02 4.21 3.37
C VAL A 34 21.18 5.30 4.00
N GLU A 35 20.34 4.98 4.99
CA GLU A 35 19.53 5.98 5.71
C GLU A 35 20.42 7.00 6.45
N ALA A 36 21.44 6.54 7.17
CA ALA A 36 22.35 7.42 7.90
C ALA A 36 23.14 8.36 6.97
N GLU A 37 23.67 7.83 5.86
CA GLU A 37 24.37 8.61 4.84
C GLU A 37 23.43 9.63 4.16
N ALA A 38 22.23 9.18 3.80
CA ALA A 38 21.22 10.01 3.16
C ALA A 38 20.72 11.12 4.09
N GLU A 39 20.58 10.84 5.39
CA GLU A 39 20.15 11.81 6.38
C GLU A 39 21.12 12.99 6.46
N ALA A 40 22.42 12.71 6.66
CA ALA A 40 23.44 13.75 6.70
C ALA A 40 23.55 14.51 5.36
N GLY A 41 23.56 13.79 4.23
CA GLY A 41 23.74 14.40 2.91
C GLY A 41 22.56 15.28 2.49
N LEU A 42 21.32 14.83 2.73
CA LEU A 42 20.12 15.61 2.39
C LEU A 42 19.99 16.83 3.30
N ASP A 43 20.32 16.73 4.59
CA ASP A 43 20.29 17.86 5.51
C ASP A 43 21.25 18.97 5.07
N GLU A 44 22.45 18.58 4.62
CA GLU A 44 23.41 19.53 4.06
C GLU A 44 22.89 20.17 2.77
N LEU A 45 22.36 19.39 1.82
CA LEU A 45 21.81 19.90 0.57
C LEU A 45 20.67 20.90 0.80
N VAL A 46 19.75 20.56 1.68
CA VAL A 46 18.59 21.38 2.05
C VAL A 46 19.04 22.69 2.71
N ARG A 47 20.07 22.65 3.57
CA ARG A 47 20.63 23.85 4.22
C ARG A 47 21.34 24.78 3.23
N LEU A 48 22.09 24.21 2.29
CA LEU A 48 22.88 24.99 1.33
C LEU A 48 22.02 25.59 0.20
N ASN A 49 20.93 24.91 -0.18
CA ASN A 49 20.15 25.26 -1.36
C ASN A 49 18.63 25.31 -1.08
N PRO A 50 18.15 26.07 -0.09
CA PRO A 50 16.74 26.01 0.32
C PRO A 50 15.77 26.45 -0.78
N LEU A 51 16.21 27.31 -1.72
CA LEU A 51 15.38 27.83 -2.82
C LEU A 51 15.66 27.18 -4.18
N ASP A 52 16.56 26.20 -4.25
CA ASP A 52 16.85 25.45 -5.48
C ASP A 52 16.40 24.00 -5.32
N THR A 53 15.36 23.65 -6.06
CA THR A 53 14.78 22.29 -6.05
C THR A 53 15.64 21.26 -6.74
N GLY A 54 16.58 21.67 -7.60
CA GLY A 54 17.40 20.78 -8.40
C GLY A 54 18.29 19.86 -7.56
N PRO A 55 19.18 20.41 -6.70
CA PRO A 55 20.06 19.63 -5.84
C PRO A 55 19.29 18.68 -4.90
N ILE A 56 18.19 19.15 -4.29
CA ILE A 56 17.37 18.34 -3.38
C ILE A 56 16.69 17.20 -4.14
N GLY A 57 16.07 17.50 -5.29
CA GLY A 57 15.45 16.49 -6.15
C GLY A 57 16.45 15.41 -6.62
N GLY A 58 17.65 15.84 -7.03
CA GLY A 58 18.74 14.93 -7.40
C GLY A 58 19.20 14.04 -6.23
N GLY A 59 19.35 14.61 -5.03
CA GLY A 59 19.68 13.86 -3.82
C GLY A 59 18.63 12.81 -3.47
N LEU A 60 17.34 13.18 -3.47
CA LEU A 60 16.23 12.27 -3.19
C LEU A 60 16.17 11.12 -4.23
N ALA A 61 16.35 11.43 -5.51
CA ALA A 61 16.38 10.42 -6.57
C ALA A 61 17.58 9.44 -6.42
N ALA A 62 18.74 9.94 -6.01
CA ALA A 62 19.91 9.11 -5.73
C ALA A 62 19.66 8.15 -4.55
N VAL A 63 18.98 8.61 -3.50
CA VAL A 63 18.56 7.76 -2.38
C VAL A 63 17.58 6.68 -2.85
N GLU A 64 16.55 7.06 -3.61
CA GLU A 64 15.57 6.10 -4.15
C GLU A 64 16.25 5.02 -5.01
N ALA A 65 17.21 5.40 -5.87
CA ALA A 65 17.97 4.46 -6.69
C ALA A 65 18.78 3.45 -5.86
N ARG A 66 19.37 3.88 -4.73
CA ARG A 66 20.07 2.96 -3.81
C ARG A 66 19.13 1.95 -3.19
N PHE A 67 17.94 2.37 -2.74
CA PHE A 67 16.92 1.47 -2.20
C PHE A 67 16.37 0.52 -3.27
N ARG A 68 16.19 0.99 -4.51
CA ARG A 68 15.81 0.13 -5.65
C ARG A 68 16.85 -0.95 -5.90
N GLY A 69 18.15 -0.60 -5.90
CA GLY A 69 19.22 -1.59 -6.01
C GLY A 69 19.25 -2.61 -4.86
N LEU A 70 18.79 -2.25 -3.66
CA LEU A 70 18.63 -3.21 -2.56
C LEU A 70 17.43 -4.14 -2.78
N ARG A 71 16.31 -3.63 -3.30
CA ARG A 71 15.15 -4.47 -3.68
C ARG A 71 15.52 -5.48 -4.75
N GLU A 72 16.21 -5.04 -5.80
CA GLU A 72 16.69 -5.90 -6.88
C GLU A 72 17.60 -7.01 -6.35
N LYS A 73 18.48 -6.70 -5.38
CA LYS A 73 19.32 -7.72 -4.72
C LYS A 73 18.49 -8.74 -3.94
N VAL A 74 17.43 -8.31 -3.27
CA VAL A 74 16.50 -9.22 -2.56
C VAL A 74 15.80 -10.15 -3.56
N GLU A 75 15.30 -9.63 -4.67
CA GLU A 75 14.66 -10.41 -5.73
C GLU A 75 15.65 -11.42 -6.37
N GLN A 76 16.86 -10.98 -6.70
CA GLN A 76 17.92 -11.84 -7.24
C GLN A 76 18.31 -12.96 -6.26
N ALA A 77 18.45 -12.64 -4.98
CA ALA A 77 18.79 -13.63 -3.96
C ALA A 77 17.71 -14.71 -3.85
N VAL A 78 16.43 -14.33 -3.90
CA VAL A 78 15.34 -15.32 -3.84
C VAL A 78 15.21 -16.12 -5.13
N SER A 79 15.40 -15.50 -6.30
CA SER A 79 15.42 -16.23 -7.57
C SER A 79 16.53 -17.29 -7.58
N LYS A 80 17.70 -17.00 -7.01
CA LYS A 80 18.76 -17.99 -6.83
C LYS A 80 18.37 -19.08 -5.82
N LEU A 81 17.78 -18.68 -4.69
CA LEU A 81 17.30 -19.64 -3.69
C LEU A 81 16.21 -20.56 -4.23
N GLU A 82 15.36 -20.09 -5.14
CA GLU A 82 14.33 -20.88 -5.81
C GLU A 82 14.96 -22.00 -6.64
N GLN A 83 15.96 -21.67 -7.46
CA GLN A 83 16.73 -22.67 -8.20
C GLN A 83 17.37 -23.70 -7.26
N GLU A 84 18.08 -23.24 -6.22
CA GLU A 84 18.76 -24.12 -5.27
C GLU A 84 17.76 -24.94 -4.43
N TRP A 85 16.54 -24.41 -4.22
CA TRP A 85 15.45 -25.12 -3.55
C TRP A 85 14.94 -26.26 -4.43
N ASP A 86 14.67 -26.00 -5.70
CA ASP A 86 14.25 -27.02 -6.65
C ASP A 86 15.28 -28.16 -6.73
N GLU A 87 16.57 -27.81 -6.89
CA GLU A 87 17.69 -28.76 -6.88
C GLU A 87 17.77 -29.55 -5.56
N ALA A 88 17.56 -28.91 -4.41
CA ALA A 88 17.59 -29.57 -3.11
C ALA A 88 16.43 -30.55 -2.92
N THR A 89 15.27 -30.24 -3.52
CA THR A 89 14.08 -31.11 -3.48
C THR A 89 14.09 -32.21 -4.53
N ASP A 90 14.94 -32.10 -5.55
CA ASP A 90 15.10 -33.14 -6.55
C ASP A 90 15.63 -34.45 -5.93
N GLY A 91 15.05 -35.57 -6.35
CA GLY A 91 15.35 -36.90 -5.82
C GLY A 91 14.95 -37.16 -4.36
N LEU A 92 14.09 -36.34 -3.75
CA LEU A 92 13.52 -36.62 -2.41
C LEU A 92 12.27 -37.52 -2.44
N ASP A 93 11.77 -37.95 -3.61
CA ASP A 93 10.57 -38.78 -3.77
C ASP A 93 9.37 -38.31 -2.93
N LEU A 94 9.19 -36.99 -2.82
CA LEU A 94 8.21 -36.38 -1.93
C LEU A 94 6.78 -36.67 -2.39
N VAL A 95 5.99 -37.33 -1.55
CA VAL A 95 4.58 -37.63 -1.79
C VAL A 95 3.69 -37.16 -0.63
N GLY A 96 2.41 -36.92 -0.93
CA GLY A 96 1.38 -36.58 0.06
C GLY A 96 1.79 -35.48 1.03
N ALA A 97 1.78 -35.80 2.33
CA ALA A 97 2.04 -34.85 3.41
C ALA A 97 3.45 -34.24 3.38
N GLU A 98 4.48 -34.99 2.97
CA GLU A 98 5.86 -34.50 2.93
C GLU A 98 6.03 -33.42 1.86
N ARG A 99 5.48 -33.67 0.67
CA ARG A 99 5.45 -32.68 -0.42
C ARG A 99 4.75 -31.40 0.02
N ARG A 100 3.59 -31.52 0.68
CA ARG A 100 2.87 -30.36 1.23
C ARG A 100 3.69 -29.57 2.23
N GLN A 101 4.38 -30.24 3.16
CA GLN A 101 5.23 -29.54 4.14
C GLN A 101 6.39 -28.78 3.49
N VAL A 102 7.04 -29.37 2.48
CA VAL A 102 8.09 -28.70 1.69
C VAL A 102 7.53 -27.48 0.95
N THR A 103 6.38 -27.63 0.30
CA THR A 103 5.69 -26.51 -0.36
C THR A 103 5.34 -25.39 0.62
N LEU A 104 4.80 -25.71 1.80
CA LEU A 104 4.50 -24.71 2.84
C LEU A 104 5.75 -23.98 3.34
N ALA A 105 6.87 -24.70 3.48
CA ALA A 105 8.15 -24.10 3.86
C ALA A 105 8.66 -23.12 2.80
N TRP A 106 8.59 -23.46 1.51
CA TRP A 106 8.95 -22.56 0.42
C TRP A 106 8.12 -21.28 0.42
N ARG A 107 6.79 -21.41 0.53
CA ARG A 107 5.88 -20.26 0.53
C ARG A 107 6.08 -19.36 1.74
N ALA A 108 6.50 -19.91 2.87
CA ALA A 108 6.90 -19.09 3.99
C ALA A 108 8.14 -18.25 3.71
N LEU A 109 9.13 -18.81 3.02
CA LEU A 109 10.28 -18.04 2.54
C LEU A 109 9.84 -16.95 1.56
N GLN A 110 8.89 -17.23 0.65
CA GLN A 110 8.30 -16.21 -0.23
C GLN A 110 7.57 -15.11 0.56
N ARG A 111 6.86 -15.44 1.64
CA ARG A 111 6.26 -14.44 2.54
C ARG A 111 7.31 -13.61 3.28
N GLU A 112 8.42 -14.24 3.71
CA GLU A 112 9.57 -13.54 4.29
C GLU A 112 10.19 -12.58 3.26
N ARG A 113 10.36 -12.99 2.00
CA ARG A 113 10.78 -12.12 0.89
C ARG A 113 9.85 -10.94 0.73
N ASP A 114 8.56 -11.18 0.62
CA ASP A 114 7.59 -10.09 0.43
C ASP A 114 7.58 -9.15 1.63
N GLY A 115 7.80 -9.67 2.84
CA GLY A 115 8.05 -8.88 4.05
C GLY A 115 9.28 -8.00 3.92
N ALA A 116 10.41 -8.57 3.51
CA ALA A 116 11.66 -7.86 3.29
C ALA A 116 11.53 -6.74 2.24
N LEU A 117 10.93 -7.04 1.07
CA LEU A 117 10.71 -6.04 0.02
C LEU A 117 9.84 -4.88 0.52
N ARG A 118 8.77 -5.19 1.27
CA ARG A 118 7.92 -4.17 1.90
C ARG A 118 8.68 -3.33 2.91
N GLU A 119 9.51 -3.94 3.75
CA GLU A 119 10.30 -3.21 4.75
C GLU A 119 11.27 -2.23 4.08
N VAL A 120 12.00 -2.67 3.04
CA VAL A 120 12.92 -1.82 2.27
C VAL A 120 12.16 -0.64 1.63
N GLU A 121 11.03 -0.91 1.00
CA GLU A 121 10.20 0.12 0.37
C GLU A 121 9.64 1.12 1.38
N LEU A 122 9.10 0.65 2.51
CA LEU A 122 8.51 1.50 3.54
C LEU A 122 9.56 2.40 4.20
N ARG A 123 10.76 1.87 4.46
CA ARG A 123 11.90 2.63 4.98
C ARG A 123 12.34 3.73 4.02
N CYS A 124 12.44 3.42 2.73
CA CYS A 124 12.71 4.42 1.69
C CYS A 124 11.66 5.54 1.70
N GLN A 125 10.36 5.20 1.63
CA GLN A 125 9.29 6.18 1.57
C GLN A 125 9.23 7.05 2.82
N ARG A 126 9.43 6.47 4.01
CA ARG A 126 9.49 7.22 5.27
C ARG A 126 10.62 8.24 5.27
N LEU A 127 11.83 7.84 4.85
CA LEU A 127 12.98 8.73 4.74
C LEU A 127 12.70 9.89 3.76
N LEU A 128 12.20 9.58 2.56
CA LEU A 128 11.92 10.57 1.52
C LEU A 128 10.87 11.59 1.98
N VAL A 129 9.74 11.11 2.55
CA VAL A 129 8.67 11.98 3.06
C VAL A 129 9.19 12.89 4.18
N ARG A 130 9.97 12.35 5.12
CA ARG A 130 10.57 13.13 6.21
C ARG A 130 11.48 14.22 5.67
N LYS A 131 12.40 13.90 4.77
CA LYS A 131 13.38 14.88 4.25
C LYS A 131 12.77 15.93 3.34
N GLN A 132 11.74 15.57 2.59
CA GLN A 132 10.91 16.55 1.88
C GLN A 132 10.18 17.50 2.85
N ALA A 133 9.68 17.01 3.98
CA ALA A 133 9.07 17.84 5.01
C ALA A 133 10.10 18.74 5.71
N ASP A 134 11.32 18.26 5.98
CA ASP A 134 12.40 19.08 6.54
C ASP A 134 12.74 20.28 5.64
N TRP A 135 12.81 20.06 4.32
CA TRP A 135 12.94 21.14 3.35
C TRP A 135 11.78 22.13 3.41
N ALA A 136 10.54 21.64 3.46
CA ALA A 136 9.36 22.49 3.57
C ALA A 136 9.34 23.33 4.86
N ARG A 137 9.78 22.77 6.01
CA ARG A 137 9.92 23.52 7.27
C ARG A 137 10.92 24.66 7.18
N LEU A 138 11.99 24.51 6.39
CA LEU A 138 12.98 25.58 6.17
C LEU A 138 12.47 26.67 5.23
N LEU A 139 11.63 26.31 4.25
CA LEU A 139 10.96 27.25 3.36
C LEU A 139 9.91 28.09 4.08
N GLN A 140 9.13 27.48 4.98
CA GLN A 140 7.99 28.13 5.64
C GLN A 140 8.29 29.51 6.23
N PRO A 141 9.30 29.71 7.11
CA PRO A 141 9.57 31.03 7.69
C PRO A 141 10.08 32.04 6.65
N GLN A 142 10.66 31.58 5.53
CA GLN A 142 11.05 32.47 4.43
C GLN A 142 9.81 32.93 3.65
N ALA A 143 8.90 32.00 3.35
CA ALA A 143 7.62 32.29 2.71
C ALA A 143 6.78 33.26 3.56
N GLU A 144 6.69 33.03 4.88
CA GLU A 144 5.97 33.91 5.81
C GLU A 144 6.57 35.33 5.82
N ARG A 145 7.90 35.46 5.81
CA ARG A 145 8.57 36.78 5.69
C ARG A 145 8.28 37.47 4.36
N GLU A 146 8.35 36.73 3.25
CA GLU A 146 8.04 37.25 1.91
C GLU A 146 6.59 37.70 1.79
N CYS A 147 5.66 36.98 2.43
CA CYS A 147 4.23 37.29 2.49
C CYS A 147 3.95 38.56 3.31
N ALA A 148 4.71 38.80 4.39
CA ALA A 148 4.54 39.97 5.26
C ALA A 148 5.13 41.27 4.67
N GLN A 149 6.00 41.17 3.67
CA GLN A 149 6.65 42.33 3.07
C GLN A 149 5.71 43.11 2.14
N PRO A 150 5.52 44.42 2.38
CA PRO A 150 4.79 45.25 1.43
C PRO A 150 5.52 45.29 0.08
N ARG A 151 4.75 45.48 -0.99
CA ARG A 151 5.27 45.69 -2.34
C ARG A 151 5.23 47.18 -2.68
N VAL A 152 6.04 47.60 -3.65
CA VAL A 152 6.07 49.00 -4.10
C VAL A 152 5.56 49.09 -5.53
N CYS A 153 4.73 50.09 -5.80
CA CYS A 153 4.22 50.33 -7.16
C CYS A 153 5.39 50.77 -8.05
N PRO A 154 5.71 50.07 -9.16
CA PRO A 154 6.78 50.47 -10.08
C PRO A 154 6.58 51.85 -10.72
N GLN A 155 5.33 52.35 -10.78
CA GLN A 155 5.04 53.65 -11.41
C GLN A 155 5.24 54.85 -10.47
N CYS A 156 4.88 54.73 -9.19
CA CYS A 156 4.91 55.87 -8.25
C CYS A 156 5.67 55.61 -6.95
N GLY A 157 6.18 54.41 -6.73
CA GLY A 157 6.88 54.00 -5.50
C GLY A 157 5.97 53.77 -4.29
N ALA A 158 4.66 54.06 -4.38
CA ALA A 158 3.74 53.87 -3.25
C ALA A 158 3.67 52.40 -2.84
N SER A 159 3.74 52.17 -1.53
CA SER A 159 3.61 50.84 -0.92
C SER A 159 2.17 50.30 -1.06
N PHE A 160 2.03 49.01 -1.30
CA PHE A 160 0.75 48.30 -1.33
C PHE A 160 0.88 46.87 -0.80
N GLN A 161 -0.23 46.30 -0.35
CA GLN A 161 -0.31 44.91 0.10
C GLN A 161 -0.96 44.03 -0.98
N PRO A 162 -0.37 42.88 -1.34
CA PRO A 162 -0.99 41.91 -2.24
C PRO A 162 -2.34 41.42 -1.71
N LYS A 163 -3.31 41.16 -2.61
CA LYS A 163 -4.61 40.58 -2.22
C LYS A 163 -4.48 39.10 -1.84
N LEU A 164 -3.64 38.38 -2.57
CA LEU A 164 -3.26 37.00 -2.26
C LEU A 164 -1.80 37.00 -1.86
N VAL A 165 -1.53 36.53 -0.64
CA VAL A 165 -0.16 36.43 -0.11
C VAL A 165 0.54 35.15 -0.59
N HIS A 166 -0.22 34.13 -0.95
CA HIS A 166 0.27 32.80 -1.34
C HIS A 166 0.30 32.56 -2.86
N GLY A 167 -0.01 33.59 -3.67
CA GLY A 167 -0.04 33.49 -5.13
C GLY A 167 -0.07 34.86 -5.79
N THR A 168 0.09 34.88 -7.12
CA THR A 168 0.08 36.12 -7.90
C THR A 168 -1.29 36.79 -7.86
N SER A 169 -1.32 38.10 -7.66
CA SER A 169 -2.58 38.87 -7.68
C SER A 169 -2.42 40.23 -8.36
N ASN A 170 -3.48 40.69 -9.02
CA ASN A 170 -3.54 42.04 -9.59
C ASN A 170 -4.05 43.04 -8.53
N VAL A 171 -3.26 44.10 -8.29
CA VAL A 171 -3.56 45.16 -7.32
C VAL A 171 -3.49 46.53 -7.98
N VAL A 172 -4.58 47.29 -7.87
CA VAL A 172 -4.62 48.69 -8.31
C VAL A 172 -3.96 49.56 -7.25
N CYS A 173 -2.96 50.34 -7.64
CA CYS A 173 -2.28 51.28 -6.75
C CYS A 173 -3.26 52.37 -6.31
N ALA A 174 -3.47 52.52 -5.00
CA ALA A 174 -4.35 53.53 -4.44
C ALA A 174 -3.88 54.98 -4.70
N TYR A 175 -2.61 55.19 -5.03
CA TYR A 175 -2.04 56.52 -5.24
C TYR A 175 -2.14 56.98 -6.70
N CYS A 176 -1.64 56.20 -7.66
CA CYS A 176 -1.59 56.59 -9.08
C CYS A 176 -2.59 55.85 -9.97
N GLY A 177 -3.34 54.88 -9.46
CA GLY A 177 -4.32 54.10 -10.24
C GLY A 177 -3.74 53.03 -11.16
N ALA A 178 -2.41 52.86 -11.22
CA ALA A 178 -1.79 51.82 -12.03
C ALA A 178 -2.15 50.41 -11.53
N VAL A 179 -2.46 49.48 -12.44
CA VAL A 179 -2.66 48.06 -12.13
C VAL A 179 -1.29 47.39 -12.07
N ASN A 180 -0.96 46.75 -10.95
CA ASN A 180 0.30 46.07 -10.73
C ASN A 180 0.05 44.58 -10.55
N GLU A 181 0.89 43.76 -11.19
CA GLU A 181 0.95 42.33 -10.92
C GLU A 181 1.90 42.09 -9.75
N ALA A 182 1.36 41.60 -8.64
CA ALA A 182 2.10 41.34 -7.42
C ALA A 182 2.58 39.89 -7.43
N PHE A 183 3.85 39.69 -7.81
CA PHE A 183 4.48 38.38 -7.71
C PHE A 183 4.86 38.05 -6.27
N VAL A 184 4.75 36.77 -5.93
CA VAL A 184 5.29 36.21 -4.70
C VAL A 184 6.79 35.94 -4.86
N GLY A 185 7.53 35.95 -3.76
CA GLY A 185 8.94 35.56 -3.79
C GLY A 185 9.11 34.05 -3.99
N SER A 186 10.34 33.62 -4.24
CA SER A 186 10.64 32.22 -4.55
C SER A 186 10.28 31.27 -3.41
N ALA A 187 10.49 31.68 -2.14
CA ALA A 187 10.15 30.82 -1.01
C ALA A 187 8.65 30.58 -0.92
N THR A 188 7.87 31.64 -1.09
CA THR A 188 6.40 31.60 -1.12
C THR A 188 5.89 30.76 -2.29
N ALA A 189 6.47 30.94 -3.47
CA ALA A 189 6.13 30.16 -4.66
C ALA A 189 6.41 28.67 -4.45
N LEU A 190 7.56 28.30 -3.88
CA LEU A 190 7.93 26.90 -3.62
C LEU A 190 7.11 26.27 -2.49
N TYR A 191 6.81 27.04 -1.44
CA TYR A 191 6.08 26.56 -0.28
C TYR A 191 4.58 26.38 -0.56
N TYR A 192 3.89 27.47 -0.95
CA TYR A 192 2.44 27.45 -1.16
C TYR A 192 2.04 27.03 -2.58
N GLY A 193 2.73 27.54 -3.61
CA GLY A 193 2.43 27.22 -5.01
C GLY A 193 3.09 25.93 -5.52
N GLY A 194 4.12 25.46 -4.81
CA GLY A 194 4.88 24.26 -5.13
C GLY A 194 4.51 23.09 -4.23
N ALA A 195 5.52 22.34 -3.78
CA ALA A 195 5.32 21.10 -3.04
C ALA A 195 5.48 21.23 -1.52
N GLY A 196 5.84 22.41 -0.99
CA GLY A 196 6.16 22.57 0.43
C GLY A 196 5.01 22.17 1.37
N VAL A 197 3.82 22.74 1.17
CA VAL A 197 2.63 22.38 1.97
C VAL A 197 2.25 20.91 1.78
N ASP A 198 2.34 20.38 0.55
CA ASP A 198 2.09 18.96 0.26
C ASP A 198 3.04 18.03 1.02
N HIS A 199 4.33 18.36 1.12
CA HIS A 199 5.32 17.54 1.84
C HIS A 199 5.02 17.47 3.33
N LEU A 200 4.66 18.59 3.97
CA LEU A 200 4.24 18.61 5.37
C LEU A 200 2.94 17.83 5.59
N ALA A 201 1.98 17.93 4.66
CA ALA A 201 0.74 17.17 4.74
C ALA A 201 0.96 15.66 4.57
N ARG A 202 1.85 15.23 3.67
CA ARG A 202 2.25 13.82 3.52
C ARG A 202 2.89 13.25 4.77
N GLU A 203 3.81 13.99 5.38
CA GLU A 203 4.46 13.56 6.62
C GLU A 203 3.45 13.36 7.75
N ARG A 204 2.52 14.31 7.95
CA ARG A 204 1.45 14.21 8.96
C ARG A 204 0.47 13.06 8.72
N SER A 205 0.31 12.66 7.47
CA SER A 205 -0.60 11.59 7.04
C SER A 205 0.11 10.29 6.67
N PHE A 206 1.39 10.14 7.04
CA PHE A 206 2.19 8.99 6.62
C PHE A 206 1.64 7.67 7.19
N GLU A 207 1.32 7.60 8.48
CA GLU A 207 0.76 6.35 9.06
C GLU A 207 -0.60 5.97 8.44
N PRO A 208 -1.56 6.90 8.24
CA PRO A 208 -2.75 6.61 7.45
C PRO A 208 -2.46 6.14 6.01
N TRP A 209 -1.43 6.68 5.35
CA TRP A 209 -1.00 6.22 4.03
C TRP A 209 -0.49 4.77 4.05
N VAL A 210 0.26 4.39 5.09
CA VAL A 210 0.71 3.01 5.31
C VAL A 210 -0.50 2.09 5.46
N ALA A 211 -1.45 2.44 6.34
CA ALA A 211 -2.68 1.66 6.56
C ALA A 211 -3.50 1.49 5.28
N MET A 212 -3.67 2.56 4.49
CA MET A 212 -4.32 2.51 3.17
C MET A 212 -3.61 1.52 2.23
N THR A 213 -2.29 1.61 2.12
CA THR A 213 -1.49 0.76 1.23
C THR A 213 -1.55 -0.71 1.66
N GLU A 214 -1.56 -0.97 2.97
CA GLU A 214 -1.69 -2.33 3.52
C GLU A 214 -3.08 -2.92 3.28
N ALA A 215 -4.15 -2.13 3.48
CA ALA A 215 -5.52 -2.56 3.22
C ALA A 215 -5.75 -2.83 1.72
N GLU A 216 -5.27 -1.96 0.84
CA GLU A 216 -5.35 -2.18 -0.61
C GLU A 216 -4.61 -3.45 -1.04
N ARG A 217 -3.41 -3.69 -0.47
CA ARG A 217 -2.65 -4.91 -0.72
C ARG A 217 -3.36 -6.14 -0.18
N ALA A 218 -3.96 -6.06 1.01
CA ALA A 218 -4.73 -7.16 1.59
C ALA A 218 -5.93 -7.50 0.69
N PHE A 219 -6.68 -6.50 0.23
CA PHE A 219 -7.78 -6.65 -0.72
C PHE A 219 -7.32 -7.31 -2.02
N LYS A 220 -6.26 -6.78 -2.66
CA LYS A 220 -5.70 -7.30 -3.93
C LYS A 220 -5.14 -8.73 -3.81
N ARG A 221 -4.67 -9.13 -2.63
CA ARG A 221 -4.15 -10.49 -2.39
C ARG A 221 -5.23 -11.53 -2.24
N ARG A 222 -6.47 -11.17 -1.92
CA ARG A 222 -7.56 -12.13 -1.80
C ARG A 222 -7.96 -12.68 -3.17
N ARG A 223 -8.22 -13.99 -3.24
CA ARG A 223 -8.79 -14.60 -4.45
C ARG A 223 -10.24 -14.24 -4.59
N TRP A 224 -10.95 -14.27 -3.46
CA TRP A 224 -12.38 -14.06 -3.40
C TRP A 224 -12.69 -12.93 -2.41
N PRO A 225 -12.33 -11.68 -2.76
CA PRO A 225 -12.62 -10.55 -1.89
C PRO A 225 -14.12 -10.42 -1.66
N THR A 226 -14.47 -10.03 -0.44
CA THR A 226 -15.85 -9.71 -0.03
C THR A 226 -16.11 -8.22 -0.16
N GLU A 227 -17.37 -7.82 -0.02
CA GLU A 227 -17.73 -6.41 0.08
C GLU A 227 -17.14 -5.78 1.35
N GLU A 228 -17.05 -6.51 2.48
CA GLU A 228 -16.39 -6.02 3.69
C GLU A 228 -14.91 -5.70 3.46
N ASP A 229 -14.19 -6.54 2.70
CA ASP A 229 -12.79 -6.27 2.36
C ASP A 229 -12.63 -5.02 1.49
N TRP A 230 -13.57 -4.80 0.57
CA TRP A 230 -13.59 -3.61 -0.27
C TRP A 230 -13.88 -2.35 0.57
N GLN A 231 -14.89 -2.43 1.45
CA GLN A 231 -15.25 -1.33 2.33
C GLN A 231 -14.13 -0.98 3.31
N GLU A 232 -13.40 -1.98 3.84
CA GLU A 232 -12.21 -1.74 4.67
C GLU A 232 -11.12 -1.01 3.89
N SER A 233 -10.83 -1.44 2.66
CA SER A 233 -9.87 -0.75 1.79
C SER A 233 -10.29 0.70 1.51
N LEU A 234 -11.58 0.96 1.26
CA LEU A 234 -12.10 2.32 1.06
C LEU A 234 -12.08 3.15 2.35
N ALA A 235 -12.34 2.55 3.51
CA ALA A 235 -12.30 3.21 4.80
C ALA A 235 -10.88 3.70 5.12
N GLN A 236 -9.86 2.87 4.91
CA GLN A 236 -8.46 3.27 5.10
C GLN A 236 -8.03 4.34 4.08
N ALA A 237 -8.46 4.24 2.82
CA ALA A 237 -8.22 5.28 1.83
C ALA A 237 -8.87 6.62 2.23
N ARG A 238 -10.12 6.58 2.72
CA ARG A 238 -10.81 7.77 3.24
C ARG A 238 -10.07 8.37 4.44
N ALA A 239 -9.61 7.53 5.37
CA ALA A 239 -8.85 7.98 6.54
C ALA A 239 -7.57 8.71 6.14
N TYR A 240 -6.81 8.16 5.17
CA TYR A 240 -5.62 8.80 4.62
C TYR A 240 -5.93 10.15 3.99
N TRP A 241 -6.84 10.20 3.02
CA TRP A 241 -7.15 11.46 2.32
C TRP A 241 -7.74 12.51 3.25
N THR A 242 -8.53 12.10 4.25
CA THR A 242 -9.03 13.00 5.29
C THR A 242 -7.88 13.61 6.09
N ALA A 243 -6.95 12.79 6.59
CA ALA A 243 -5.79 13.28 7.34
C ALA A 243 -4.89 14.20 6.51
N PHE A 244 -4.66 13.84 5.24
CA PHE A 244 -3.89 14.65 4.30
C PHE A 244 -4.53 16.02 4.06
N TYR A 245 -5.84 16.07 3.77
CA TYR A 245 -6.55 17.32 3.52
C TYR A 245 -6.77 18.16 4.79
N GLN A 246 -6.91 17.54 5.96
CA GLN A 246 -6.88 18.27 7.24
C GLN A 246 -5.55 18.99 7.44
N ALA A 247 -4.43 18.34 7.13
CA ALA A 247 -3.12 18.96 7.18
C ALA A 247 -2.98 20.09 6.15
N LEU A 248 -3.45 19.89 4.92
CA LEU A 248 -3.42 20.94 3.89
C LEU A 248 -4.24 22.17 4.28
N VAL A 249 -5.47 22.00 4.79
CA VAL A 249 -6.31 23.12 5.25
C VAL A 249 -5.61 23.94 6.33
N ALA A 250 -4.90 23.28 7.25
CA ALA A 250 -4.18 23.96 8.32
C ALA A 250 -2.93 24.72 7.84
N LEU A 251 -2.39 24.38 6.66
CA LEU A 251 -1.12 24.89 6.15
C LEU A 251 -1.28 25.84 4.95
N HIS A 252 -2.32 25.68 4.13
CA HIS A 252 -2.49 26.42 2.89
C HIS A 252 -3.71 27.37 2.97
N PRO A 253 -3.50 28.70 3.07
CA PRO A 253 -4.60 29.66 3.23
C PRO A 253 -5.51 29.77 2.00
N GLY A 254 -5.06 29.33 0.83
CA GLY A 254 -5.86 29.28 -0.41
C GLY A 254 -6.67 28.00 -0.60
N PHE A 255 -6.72 27.07 0.37
CA PHE A 255 -7.53 25.86 0.24
C PHE A 255 -9.02 26.23 0.28
N ASN A 256 -9.74 25.94 -0.80
CA ASN A 256 -11.10 26.45 -1.04
C ASN A 256 -12.18 25.36 -1.11
N ARG A 257 -11.87 24.15 -0.65
CA ARG A 257 -12.82 23.04 -0.53
C ARG A 257 -13.01 22.68 0.93
N THR A 258 -14.05 21.92 1.24
CA THR A 258 -14.10 21.21 2.53
C THR A 258 -13.18 19.98 2.48
N VAL A 259 -12.70 19.54 3.64
CA VAL A 259 -11.92 18.29 3.77
C VAL A 259 -12.69 17.10 3.18
N ALA A 260 -13.99 17.03 3.45
CA ALA A 260 -14.87 15.95 2.97
C ALA A 260 -14.96 15.94 1.44
N GLU A 261 -15.24 17.07 0.79
CA GLU A 261 -15.31 17.16 -0.69
C GLU A 261 -14.00 16.74 -1.36
N ALA A 262 -12.86 17.17 -0.80
CA ALA A 262 -11.55 16.85 -1.35
C ALA A 262 -11.19 15.36 -1.17
N ALA A 263 -11.51 14.78 -0.02
CA ALA A 263 -11.31 13.35 0.24
C ALA A 263 -12.21 12.48 -0.65
N GLU A 264 -13.50 12.80 -0.78
CA GLU A 264 -14.43 12.06 -1.64
C GLU A 264 -14.05 12.14 -3.12
N ALA A 265 -13.52 13.28 -3.57
CA ALA A 265 -13.01 13.42 -4.94
C ALA A 265 -11.87 12.43 -5.25
N LYS A 266 -11.06 12.04 -4.24
CA LYS A 266 -10.01 11.02 -4.40
C LYS A 266 -10.57 9.60 -4.41
N LEU A 267 -11.68 9.35 -3.72
CA LEU A 267 -12.36 8.05 -3.70
C LEU A 267 -13.24 7.81 -4.93
N ALA A 268 -13.63 8.88 -5.65
CA ALA A 268 -14.46 8.76 -6.84
C ALA A 268 -13.86 7.83 -7.91
N GLN A 269 -12.54 7.85 -8.09
CA GLN A 269 -11.85 7.02 -9.07
C GLN A 269 -11.98 5.51 -8.78
N PRO A 270 -11.53 4.98 -7.62
CA PRO A 270 -11.68 3.56 -7.31
C PRO A 270 -13.15 3.11 -7.30
N ILE A 271 -14.08 3.96 -6.86
CA ILE A 271 -15.52 3.66 -6.90
C ILE A 271 -16.04 3.56 -8.35
N ALA A 272 -15.57 4.43 -9.25
CA ALA A 272 -15.96 4.40 -10.65
C ALA A 272 -15.42 3.16 -11.40
N TYR A 273 -14.26 2.64 -11.00
CA TYR A 273 -13.69 1.42 -11.57
C TYR A 273 -14.28 0.13 -10.98
N ASP A 274 -15.07 0.22 -9.91
CA ASP A 274 -15.79 -0.91 -9.34
C ASP A 274 -17.01 -1.30 -10.19
N ARG A 275 -16.81 -2.23 -11.13
CA ARG A 275 -17.84 -2.68 -12.06
C ARG A 275 -19.01 -3.31 -11.31
N GLY A 276 -20.22 -3.11 -11.82
CA GLY A 276 -21.44 -3.67 -11.21
C GLY A 276 -21.41 -5.20 -11.07
N THR A 277 -20.76 -5.91 -12.00
CA THR A 277 -20.55 -7.37 -11.93
C THR A 277 -19.66 -7.77 -10.74
N ASP A 278 -18.58 -7.02 -10.51
CA ASP A 278 -17.62 -7.32 -9.45
C ASP A 278 -18.25 -7.04 -8.09
N ARG A 279 -18.99 -5.93 -7.97
CA ARG A 279 -19.79 -5.58 -6.79
C ARG A 279 -20.84 -6.63 -6.46
N ALA A 280 -21.61 -7.09 -7.45
CA ALA A 280 -22.60 -8.14 -7.24
C ALA A 280 -21.96 -9.45 -6.77
N ALA A 281 -20.83 -9.84 -7.37
CA ALA A 281 -20.09 -11.04 -6.97
C ALA A 281 -19.49 -10.90 -5.55
N ARG A 282 -18.99 -9.72 -5.16
CA ARG A 282 -18.51 -9.48 -3.79
C ARG A 282 -19.64 -9.48 -2.78
N ALA A 283 -20.78 -8.85 -3.08
CA ALA A 283 -21.95 -8.85 -2.22
C ALA A 283 -22.51 -10.26 -1.97
N LEU A 284 -22.58 -11.10 -3.01
CA LEU A 284 -22.95 -12.51 -2.85
C LEU A 284 -21.95 -13.24 -1.95
N ARG A 285 -20.64 -13.07 -2.18
CA ARG A 285 -19.60 -13.67 -1.34
C ARG A 285 -19.72 -13.24 0.12
N SER A 286 -19.93 -11.96 0.41
CA SER A 286 -20.17 -11.43 1.77
C SER A 286 -21.33 -12.13 2.46
N GLU A 287 -22.47 -12.22 1.77
CA GLU A 287 -23.65 -12.87 2.33
C GLU A 287 -23.39 -14.36 2.60
N ILE A 288 -22.75 -15.05 1.68
CA ILE A 288 -22.41 -16.48 1.82
C ILE A 288 -21.43 -16.70 2.98
N VAL A 289 -20.37 -15.90 3.11
CA VAL A 289 -19.42 -15.95 4.23
C VAL A 289 -20.13 -15.71 5.57
N ARG A 290 -21.02 -14.72 5.64
CA ARG A 290 -21.79 -14.43 6.85
C ARG A 290 -22.72 -15.59 7.24
N LEU A 291 -23.47 -16.12 6.29
CA LEU A 291 -24.42 -17.22 6.51
C LEU A 291 -23.71 -18.52 6.91
N ALA A 292 -22.57 -18.80 6.27
CA ALA A 292 -21.75 -19.96 6.58
C ALA A 292 -21.21 -19.90 8.02
N ARG A 293 -20.65 -18.76 8.42
CA ARG A 293 -20.16 -18.54 9.80
C ARG A 293 -21.24 -18.65 10.87
N ALA A 294 -22.48 -18.28 10.51
CA ALA A 294 -23.64 -18.40 11.39
C ALA A 294 -24.22 -19.83 11.44
N GLY A 295 -23.75 -20.75 10.58
CA GLY A 295 -24.29 -22.10 10.46
C GLY A 295 -25.70 -22.15 9.86
N GLU A 296 -26.14 -21.11 9.14
CA GLU A 296 -27.51 -20.98 8.65
C GLU A 296 -27.71 -21.71 7.31
N THR A 297 -27.62 -23.04 7.29
CA THR A 297 -27.66 -23.85 6.04
C THR A 297 -28.89 -23.60 5.16
N ARG A 298 -30.08 -23.39 5.75
CA ARG A 298 -31.31 -23.10 4.98
C ARG A 298 -31.26 -21.73 4.30
N ALA A 299 -30.75 -20.72 5.00
CA ALA A 299 -30.58 -19.39 4.44
C ALA A 299 -29.51 -19.41 3.35
N LEU A 300 -28.43 -20.18 3.54
CA LEU A 300 -27.39 -20.42 2.53
C LEU A 300 -27.98 -21.01 1.24
N GLN A 301 -28.79 -22.07 1.34
CA GLN A 301 -29.48 -22.67 0.20
C GLN A 301 -30.41 -21.67 -0.50
N THR A 302 -31.15 -20.87 0.27
CA THR A 302 -32.04 -19.83 -0.25
C THR A 302 -31.24 -18.76 -1.00
N ALA A 303 -30.10 -18.34 -0.45
CA ALA A 303 -29.22 -17.38 -1.08
C ALA A 303 -28.68 -17.90 -2.42
N LEU A 304 -28.21 -19.15 -2.46
CA LEU A 304 -27.70 -19.83 -3.66
C LEU A 304 -28.80 -20.06 -4.72
N ALA A 305 -30.05 -20.25 -4.32
CA ALA A 305 -31.16 -20.41 -5.26
C ALA A 305 -31.45 -19.12 -6.06
N ARG A 306 -31.08 -17.94 -5.55
CA ARG A 306 -31.21 -16.67 -6.27
C ARG A 306 -30.21 -16.51 -7.41
N ASP A 307 -29.06 -17.19 -7.32
CA ASP A 307 -28.08 -17.26 -8.40
C ASP A 307 -27.64 -18.71 -8.67
N PRO A 308 -28.42 -19.46 -9.46
CA PRO A 308 -28.07 -20.83 -9.81
C PRO A 308 -26.76 -20.93 -10.60
N LYS A 309 -26.23 -19.85 -11.16
CA LYS A 309 -24.98 -19.88 -11.93
C LYS A 309 -23.75 -19.63 -11.06
N ALA A 310 -23.93 -19.26 -9.79
CA ALA A 310 -22.82 -19.09 -8.85
C ALA A 310 -21.98 -20.37 -8.75
N ASP A 311 -20.66 -20.22 -8.85
CA ASP A 311 -19.72 -21.31 -8.69
C ASP A 311 -19.55 -21.62 -7.20
N LEU A 312 -20.08 -22.78 -6.77
CA LEU A 312 -20.00 -23.23 -5.39
C LEU A 312 -18.56 -23.52 -4.94
N ALA A 313 -17.64 -23.83 -5.86
CA ALA A 313 -16.23 -23.99 -5.54
C ALA A 313 -15.59 -22.65 -5.16
N ASP A 314 -15.86 -21.60 -5.94
CA ASP A 314 -15.39 -20.25 -5.64
C ASP A 314 -16.00 -19.72 -4.34
N LEU A 315 -17.27 -20.00 -4.07
CA LEU A 315 -17.92 -19.63 -2.81
C LEU A 315 -17.34 -20.38 -1.62
N ALA A 316 -17.09 -21.69 -1.73
CA ALA A 316 -16.41 -22.47 -0.69
C ALA A 316 -15.00 -21.92 -0.42
N GLY A 317 -14.27 -21.60 -1.49
CA GLY A 317 -12.98 -20.93 -1.42
C GLY A 317 -13.04 -19.59 -0.69
N ALA A 318 -14.05 -18.76 -0.97
CA ALA A 318 -14.27 -17.50 -0.27
C ALA A 318 -14.47 -17.72 1.24
N VAL A 319 -15.34 -18.66 1.63
CA VAL A 319 -15.59 -18.97 3.05
C VAL A 319 -14.32 -19.48 3.76
N LEU A 320 -13.56 -20.34 3.08
CA LEU A 320 -12.28 -20.84 3.60
C LEU A 320 -11.21 -19.75 3.73
N GLU A 321 -11.07 -18.86 2.73
CA GLU A 321 -10.15 -17.71 2.76
C GLU A 321 -10.44 -16.77 3.93
N HIS A 322 -11.70 -16.76 4.39
CA HIS A 322 -12.17 -16.00 5.55
C HIS A 322 -12.16 -16.81 6.85
N GLY A 323 -11.47 -17.95 6.89
CA GLY A 323 -11.20 -18.71 8.11
C GLY A 323 -12.34 -19.59 8.61
N ASP A 324 -13.38 -19.84 7.80
CA ASP A 324 -14.49 -20.72 8.17
C ASP A 324 -14.46 -22.05 7.41
N ARG A 325 -13.65 -22.98 7.92
CA ARG A 325 -13.50 -24.31 7.32
C ARG A 325 -14.81 -25.11 7.31
N ALA A 326 -15.62 -25.01 8.36
CA ALA A 326 -16.87 -25.76 8.48
C ALA A 326 -17.93 -25.25 7.49
N GLY A 327 -17.99 -23.93 7.30
CA GLY A 327 -18.80 -23.30 6.26
C GLY A 327 -18.40 -23.74 4.85
N ALA A 328 -17.09 -23.81 4.56
CA ALA A 328 -16.58 -24.30 3.27
C ALA A 328 -16.98 -25.76 3.01
N VAL A 329 -16.88 -26.65 4.02
CA VAL A 329 -17.38 -28.04 3.94
C VAL A 329 -18.85 -28.06 3.57
N THR A 330 -19.69 -27.23 4.20
CA THR A 330 -21.13 -27.17 3.92
C THR A 330 -21.40 -26.81 2.46
N LEU A 331 -20.67 -25.84 1.91
CA LEU A 331 -20.80 -25.45 0.49
C LEU A 331 -20.35 -26.55 -0.47
N LEU A 332 -19.27 -27.27 -0.14
CA LEU A 332 -18.81 -28.41 -0.93
C LEU A 332 -19.85 -29.56 -0.89
N GLU A 333 -20.47 -29.85 0.25
CA GLU A 333 -21.54 -30.85 0.33
C GLU A 333 -22.74 -30.47 -0.55
N LEU A 334 -23.13 -29.18 -0.57
CA LEU A 334 -24.19 -28.69 -1.46
C LEU A 334 -23.80 -28.84 -2.93
N ARG A 335 -22.52 -28.60 -3.28
CA ARG A 335 -21.99 -28.80 -4.63
C ARG A 335 -22.04 -30.28 -5.04
N HIS A 336 -21.60 -31.19 -4.18
CA HIS A 336 -21.66 -32.63 -4.42
C HIS A 336 -23.09 -33.10 -4.71
N ALA A 337 -24.05 -32.66 -3.88
CA ALA A 337 -25.47 -32.98 -4.05
C ALA A 337 -26.03 -32.47 -5.38
N ARG A 338 -25.58 -31.29 -5.84
CA ARG A 338 -26.00 -30.69 -7.12
C ARG A 338 -25.41 -31.40 -8.33
N GLU A 339 -24.14 -31.77 -8.28
CA GLU A 339 -23.43 -32.43 -9.38
C GLU A 339 -23.76 -33.92 -9.52
N ARG A 340 -24.44 -34.53 -8.53
CA ARG A 340 -24.82 -35.96 -8.51
C ARG A 340 -23.63 -36.90 -8.77
N ARG A 341 -22.50 -36.63 -8.12
CA ARG A 341 -21.30 -37.47 -8.20
C ARG A 341 -21.58 -38.85 -7.59
N GLY A 342 -21.11 -39.91 -8.27
CA GLY A 342 -21.22 -41.29 -7.77
C GLY A 342 -20.22 -41.63 -6.65
N GLU A 343 -19.25 -40.76 -6.40
CA GLU A 343 -18.24 -40.92 -5.35
C GLU A 343 -18.82 -40.66 -3.94
N PRO A 344 -18.31 -41.34 -2.89
CA PRO A 344 -18.72 -41.09 -1.51
C PRO A 344 -18.53 -39.62 -1.12
N LYS A 345 -19.61 -38.94 -0.71
CA LYS A 345 -19.64 -37.51 -0.37
C LYS A 345 -18.46 -37.09 0.53
N ALA A 346 -18.18 -37.83 1.60
CA ALA A 346 -17.13 -37.47 2.55
C ALA A 346 -15.72 -37.49 1.95
N ALA A 347 -15.42 -38.46 1.08
CA ALA A 347 -14.12 -38.57 0.42
C ALA A 347 -13.93 -37.41 -0.57
N TRP A 348 -14.94 -37.17 -1.42
CA TRP A 348 -14.91 -36.09 -2.39
C TRP A 348 -14.80 -34.70 -1.73
N VAL A 349 -15.58 -34.44 -0.67
CA VAL A 349 -15.51 -33.16 0.06
C VAL A 349 -14.15 -32.99 0.74
N GLY A 350 -13.57 -34.06 1.29
CA GLY A 350 -12.23 -34.04 1.88
C GLY A 350 -11.16 -33.63 0.87
N GLU A 351 -11.17 -34.25 -0.32
CA GLU A 351 -10.25 -33.94 -1.42
C GLU A 351 -10.40 -32.49 -1.89
N GLN A 352 -11.64 -32.05 -2.16
CA GLN A 352 -11.87 -30.67 -2.62
C GLN A 352 -11.48 -29.62 -1.58
N LEU A 353 -11.64 -29.93 -0.29
CA LEU A 353 -11.22 -29.03 0.77
C LEU A 353 -9.69 -28.96 0.88
N GLU A 354 -9.01 -30.10 0.77
CA GLU A 354 -7.55 -30.17 0.74
C GLU A 354 -6.99 -29.38 -0.45
N ASP A 355 -7.59 -29.52 -1.65
CA ASP A 355 -7.23 -28.75 -2.84
C ASP A 355 -7.40 -27.23 -2.62
N LEU A 356 -8.50 -26.80 -1.98
CA LEU A 356 -8.74 -25.40 -1.66
C LEU A 356 -7.75 -24.86 -0.61
N GLU A 357 -7.46 -25.64 0.42
CA GLU A 357 -6.46 -25.32 1.45
C GLU A 357 -5.07 -25.19 0.81
N ASP A 358 -4.69 -26.10 -0.08
CA ASP A 358 -3.42 -26.08 -0.79
C ASP A 358 -3.32 -24.90 -1.76
N HIS A 359 -4.43 -24.56 -2.45
CA HIS A 359 -4.52 -23.39 -3.34
C HIS A 359 -4.43 -22.07 -2.56
N LEU A 360 -5.12 -21.96 -1.43
CA LEU A 360 -5.08 -20.75 -0.58
C LEU A 360 -3.74 -20.58 0.09
N ALA A 361 -3.16 -21.68 0.57
CA ALA A 361 -1.81 -21.66 1.09
C ALA A 361 -0.79 -21.25 0.01
N ALA A 362 -1.14 -21.31 -1.30
CA ALA A 362 -0.31 -21.00 -2.46
C ALA A 362 -0.14 -19.53 -2.77
N ARG A 363 -0.96 -18.71 -2.13
CA ARG A 363 -0.97 -17.27 -2.28
C ARG A 363 -0.27 -16.62 -1.09
#